data_AF-A0AAN7B2A0-F1
#
_entry.id   AF-A0AAN7B2A0-F1
#
_cell.length_a   1.000
_cell.length_b   1.000
_cell.length_c   1.000
_cell.angle_alpha   90.00
_cell.angle_beta   90.00
_cell.angle_gamma   90.00
#
_symmetry.space_group_name_H-M   'P 1'
#
loop_
_entity.id
_entity.type
_entity.pdbx_description
1 polymer ?
#
loop_
_entity_poly.entity_id
_entity_poly.type
_entity_poly.pdbx_seq_one_letter_code
_entity_poly.pdbx_strand_id
1 'polypeptide(L)'
;MHFFSSSVGTAILMALATGTQAVPTAPVASVVPKPLPAGIEPQIVAGTALPESEAALRSADPDSELVFTPVSVGEDGKLVFADSLDKRSYLGSCNSCGIINGNALECNCRNEGGGWTWSYLNLNFCLANVNGQLAWRLDGNYQLSCGGGHALQDNHLFSARCTTYPGGPYAWAWQKNLDERIHNWNGILACTP
;
A
#
# COMPACT_ATOMS: atom_id res chain seq x y z
N MET A 1 25.15 15.83 64.72
CA MET A 1 25.03 14.37 64.80
C MET A 1 24.92 13.83 63.38
N HIS A 2 25.96 13.13 62.94
CA HIS A 2 26.05 12.44 61.66
C HIS A 2 25.18 11.19 61.67
N PHE A 3 24.52 10.86 60.55
CA PHE A 3 24.45 9.49 60.02
C PHE A 3 24.20 9.55 58.51
N PHE A 4 25.24 9.20 57.74
CA PHE A 4 25.13 8.77 56.35
C PHE A 4 24.81 7.28 56.36
N SER A 5 23.81 6.85 55.59
CA SER A 5 23.55 5.42 55.33
C SER A 5 23.71 5.15 53.84
N SER A 6 24.86 4.59 53.47
CA SER A 6 25.23 4.18 52.13
C SER A 6 24.76 2.75 51.90
N SER A 7 23.82 2.53 50.97
CA SER A 7 23.48 1.19 50.47
C SER A 7 24.36 0.89 49.26
N VAL A 8 25.22 -0.13 49.40
CA VAL A 8 26.08 -0.65 48.35
C VAL A 8 25.30 -1.74 47.62
N GLY A 9 24.80 -1.42 46.42
CA GLY A 9 24.13 -2.36 45.54
C GLY A 9 25.13 -3.17 44.71
N THR A 10 25.20 -4.46 45.00
CA THR A 10 26.00 -5.49 44.30
C THR A 10 25.73 -5.50 42.80
N ALA A 11 26.76 -5.24 41.98
CA ALA A 11 26.71 -5.43 40.53
C ALA A 11 26.93 -6.91 40.19
N ILE A 12 25.91 -7.56 39.63
CA ILE A 12 26.00 -8.92 39.08
C ILE A 12 26.52 -8.82 37.65
N LEU A 13 27.75 -9.27 37.44
CA LEU A 13 28.40 -9.36 36.13
C LEU A 13 27.94 -10.66 35.44
N MET A 14 26.97 -10.59 34.54
CA MET A 14 26.62 -11.72 33.66
C MET A 14 27.51 -11.69 32.42
N ALA A 15 28.44 -12.64 32.32
CA ALA A 15 29.23 -12.89 31.13
C ALA A 15 28.37 -13.64 30.09
N LEU A 16 28.02 -12.96 28.99
CA LEU A 16 27.41 -13.57 27.81
C LEU A 16 28.51 -14.17 26.93
N ALA A 17 28.57 -15.49 26.87
CA ALA A 17 29.42 -16.22 25.93
C ALA A 17 28.84 -16.11 24.52
N THR A 18 29.52 -15.40 23.63
CA THR A 18 29.21 -15.34 22.21
C THR A 18 29.72 -16.59 21.50
N GLY A 19 28.83 -17.57 21.29
CA GLY A 19 29.10 -18.70 20.40
C GLY A 19 28.87 -18.30 18.95
N THR A 20 29.94 -18.08 18.20
CA THR A 20 29.89 -17.95 16.73
C THR A 20 29.73 -19.32 16.10
N GLN A 21 28.52 -19.66 15.66
CA GLN A 21 28.31 -20.83 14.80
C GLN A 21 28.54 -20.43 13.34
N ALA A 22 29.48 -21.10 12.69
CA ALA A 22 29.72 -20.97 11.27
C ALA A 22 28.55 -21.60 10.49
N VAL A 23 27.89 -20.79 9.66
CA VAL A 23 26.82 -21.23 8.77
C VAL A 23 27.46 -21.94 7.56
N PRO A 24 27.10 -23.21 7.26
CA PRO A 24 27.61 -23.89 6.08
C PRO A 24 27.03 -23.25 4.81
N THR A 25 27.92 -22.78 3.94
CA THR A 25 27.62 -22.25 2.61
C THR A 25 27.26 -23.41 1.67
N ALA A 26 25.99 -23.52 1.29
CA ALA A 26 25.56 -24.44 0.24
C ALA A 26 26.07 -23.96 -1.14
N PRO A 27 26.45 -24.87 -2.05
CA PRO A 27 26.88 -24.50 -3.39
C PRO A 27 25.70 -23.96 -4.22
N VAL A 28 25.89 -22.78 -4.81
CA VAL A 28 24.95 -22.14 -5.74
C VAL A 28 24.93 -22.95 -7.04
N ALA A 29 23.82 -23.60 -7.33
CA ALA A 29 23.59 -24.23 -8.63
C ALA A 29 23.41 -23.14 -9.70
N SER A 30 24.33 -23.10 -10.65
CA SER A 30 24.28 -22.20 -11.81
C SER A 30 23.19 -22.67 -12.78
N VAL A 31 22.01 -22.05 -12.72
CA VAL A 31 20.94 -22.26 -13.70
C VAL A 31 21.30 -21.49 -14.97
N VAL A 32 21.72 -22.22 -16.01
CA VAL A 32 21.91 -21.69 -17.36
C VAL A 32 20.52 -21.42 -17.96
N PRO A 33 20.16 -20.16 -18.29
CA PRO A 33 18.88 -19.89 -18.93
C PRO A 33 18.85 -20.47 -20.35
N LYS A 34 17.80 -21.24 -20.63
CA LYS A 34 17.48 -21.77 -21.96
C LYS A 34 17.20 -20.60 -22.91
N PRO A 35 17.79 -20.55 -24.12
CA PRO A 35 17.50 -19.48 -25.08
C PRO A 35 16.01 -19.50 -25.48
N LEU A 36 15.39 -18.32 -25.52
CA LEU A 36 14.06 -18.17 -26.11
C LEU A 36 14.11 -18.46 -27.62
N PRO A 37 13.09 -19.14 -28.18
CA PRO A 37 12.96 -19.31 -29.62
C PRO A 37 12.75 -17.95 -30.30
N ALA A 38 13.57 -17.67 -31.31
CA ALA A 38 13.39 -16.53 -32.19
C ALA A 38 12.20 -16.77 -33.11
N GLY A 39 11.33 -15.76 -33.25
CA GLY A 39 10.39 -15.68 -34.37
C GLY A 39 8.95 -15.41 -33.96
N ILE A 40 8.64 -14.16 -33.62
CA ILE A 40 7.37 -13.53 -34.00
C ILE A 40 7.68 -12.07 -34.33
N GLU A 41 7.82 -11.78 -35.62
CA GLU A 41 7.85 -10.41 -36.15
C GLU A 41 6.42 -9.84 -36.14
N PRO A 42 6.18 -8.65 -35.57
CA PRO A 42 4.90 -7.97 -35.75
C PRO A 42 4.80 -7.40 -37.16
N GLN A 43 3.85 -7.91 -37.94
CA GLN A 43 3.46 -7.35 -39.23
C GLN A 43 2.77 -6.00 -39.00
N ILE A 44 3.49 -4.90 -39.27
CA ILE A 44 2.92 -3.56 -39.34
C ILE A 44 2.17 -3.44 -40.66
N VAL A 45 0.85 -3.58 -40.62
CA VAL A 45 -0.02 -3.25 -41.75
C VAL A 45 -0.23 -1.74 -41.75
N ALA A 46 0.31 -1.08 -42.76
CA ALA A 46 0.11 0.33 -43.02
C ALA A 46 -1.37 0.60 -43.37
N GLY A 47 -2.08 1.27 -42.46
CA GLY A 47 -3.42 1.79 -42.68
C GLY A 47 -3.36 3.09 -43.49
N THR A 48 -3.98 3.05 -44.66
CA THR A 48 -4.23 4.17 -45.57
C THR A 48 -4.99 5.31 -44.91
N ALA A 49 -4.56 6.54 -45.17
CA ALA A 49 -5.25 7.77 -44.82
C ALA A 49 -6.63 7.85 -45.49
N LEU A 50 -7.63 8.27 -44.73
CA LEU A 50 -8.97 8.67 -45.20
C LEU A 50 -9.30 10.08 -44.66
N PRO A 51 -10.09 10.87 -45.42
CA PRO A 51 -10.09 12.32 -45.37
C PRO A 51 -10.87 12.91 -44.20
N GLU A 52 -10.38 14.08 -43.77
CA GLU A 52 -11.00 14.98 -42.80
C GLU A 52 -12.24 15.68 -43.40
N SER A 53 -13.43 15.20 -43.07
CA SER A 53 -14.63 16.05 -42.92
C SER A 53 -15.82 15.22 -42.45
N GLU A 54 -16.30 15.52 -41.24
CA GLU A 54 -17.66 15.27 -40.75
C GLU A 54 -18.12 13.82 -40.52
N ALA A 55 -17.86 13.31 -39.31
CA ALA A 55 -18.72 12.34 -38.65
C ALA A 55 -18.73 12.61 -37.13
N ALA A 56 -19.46 13.65 -36.74
CA ALA A 56 -19.92 13.82 -35.38
C ALA A 56 -20.99 12.75 -35.05
N LEU A 57 -21.00 12.30 -33.79
CA LEU A 57 -21.98 11.40 -33.16
C LEU A 57 -22.12 9.98 -33.74
N ARG A 58 -21.25 9.06 -33.28
CA ARG A 58 -21.60 7.65 -32.92
C ARG A 58 -20.35 6.90 -32.47
N SER A 59 -20.11 6.86 -31.16
CA SER A 59 -19.37 5.77 -30.49
C SER A 59 -19.57 5.93 -28.99
N ALA A 60 -20.78 5.59 -28.51
CA ALA A 60 -20.92 5.20 -27.12
C ALA A 60 -20.39 3.77 -27.05
N ASP A 61 -19.24 3.61 -26.41
CA ASP A 61 -18.54 2.34 -26.21
C ASP A 61 -19.36 1.49 -25.22
N PRO A 62 -19.90 0.31 -25.60
CA PRO A 62 -20.72 -0.51 -24.71
C PRO A 62 -19.91 -1.34 -23.71
N ASP A 63 -18.58 -1.34 -23.78
CA ASP A 63 -17.68 -2.09 -22.88
C ASP A 63 -16.91 -1.19 -21.90
N SER A 64 -17.36 0.07 -21.72
CA SER A 64 -16.93 0.85 -20.56
C SER A 64 -17.55 0.22 -19.31
N GLU A 65 -16.82 -0.72 -18.70
CA GLU A 65 -17.10 -1.17 -17.35
C GLU A 65 -17.35 0.08 -16.51
N LEU A 66 -18.55 0.14 -15.93
CA LEU A 66 -18.90 1.15 -14.95
C LEU A 66 -17.90 1.00 -13.80
N VAL A 67 -16.80 1.75 -13.86
CA VAL A 67 -15.92 1.95 -12.73
C VAL A 67 -16.78 2.70 -11.73
N PHE A 68 -17.35 1.93 -10.79
CA PHE A 68 -18.02 2.44 -9.61
C PHE A 68 -16.95 3.14 -8.77
N THR A 69 -16.60 4.37 -9.16
CA THR A 69 -16.06 5.31 -8.18
C THR A 69 -17.10 5.40 -7.07
N PRO A 70 -16.71 5.30 -5.79
CA PRO A 70 -17.64 5.48 -4.70
C PRO A 70 -18.17 6.91 -4.75
N VAL A 71 -19.29 7.09 -5.45
CA VAL A 71 -20.04 8.33 -5.50
C VAL A 71 -20.84 8.38 -4.23
N SER A 72 -20.61 9.44 -3.47
CA SER A 72 -21.36 9.69 -2.26
C SER A 72 -22.28 10.87 -2.51
N VAL A 73 -23.52 10.79 -2.04
CA VAL A 73 -24.46 11.90 -2.17
C VAL A 73 -24.23 12.83 -0.99
N GLY A 74 -23.80 14.06 -1.24
CA GLY A 74 -23.67 15.11 -0.22
C GLY A 74 -25.03 15.52 0.34
N GLU A 75 -25.03 16.21 1.48
CA GLU A 75 -26.24 16.71 2.15
C GLU A 75 -27.09 17.66 1.26
N ASP A 76 -26.50 18.24 0.22
CA ASP A 76 -27.15 19.07 -0.79
C ASP A 76 -27.68 18.26 -2.00
N GLY A 77 -27.61 16.93 -1.96
CA GLY A 77 -28.00 16.06 -3.07
C GLY A 77 -26.98 16.02 -4.20
N LYS A 78 -25.79 16.61 -4.03
CA LYS A 78 -24.74 16.63 -5.05
C LYS A 78 -23.94 15.34 -5.02
N LEU A 79 -23.67 14.79 -6.20
CA LEU A 79 -22.75 13.67 -6.34
C LEU A 79 -21.33 14.15 -6.01
N VAL A 80 -20.76 13.61 -4.94
CA VAL A 80 -19.39 13.84 -4.50
C VAL A 80 -18.54 12.71 -5.06
N PHE A 81 -17.70 13.04 -6.02
CA PHE A 81 -16.67 12.13 -6.53
C PHE A 81 -15.53 12.09 -5.50
N ALA A 82 -14.84 10.95 -5.38
CA ALA A 82 -13.70 10.79 -4.47
C ALA A 82 -12.64 11.91 -4.66
N ASP A 83 -12.53 12.49 -5.85
CA ASP A 83 -11.65 13.62 -6.17
C ASP A 83 -12.02 14.95 -5.48
N SER A 84 -13.19 15.04 -4.86
CA SER A 84 -13.64 16.24 -4.11
C SER A 84 -13.69 16.03 -2.60
N LEU A 85 -13.15 14.92 -2.09
CA LEU A 85 -12.74 14.86 -0.69
C LEU A 85 -11.59 15.85 -0.53
N ASP A 86 -11.86 17.00 0.11
CA ASP A 86 -10.78 17.80 0.71
C ASP A 86 -9.84 16.84 1.43
N LYS A 87 -8.51 17.04 1.36
CA LYS A 87 -7.52 16.25 2.11
C LYS A 87 -7.98 16.12 3.57
N ARG A 88 -8.61 15.00 3.91
CA ARG A 88 -9.20 14.74 5.21
C ARG A 88 -8.54 13.51 5.79
N SER A 89 -7.50 13.76 6.57
CA SER A 89 -6.89 12.79 7.47
C SER A 89 -7.94 11.84 8.06
N TYR A 90 -7.84 10.53 7.80
CA TYR A 90 -8.72 9.57 8.46
C TYR A 90 -8.47 9.56 9.98
N LEU A 91 -7.25 9.90 10.42
CA LEU A 91 -6.93 10.01 11.85
C LEU A 91 -7.77 11.06 12.57
N GLY A 92 -8.30 12.07 11.87
CA GLY A 92 -9.18 13.07 12.46
C GLY A 92 -10.52 12.52 12.97
N SER A 93 -10.93 11.33 12.51
CA SER A 93 -12.24 10.75 12.84
C SER A 93 -12.25 9.22 12.94
N CYS A 94 -11.09 8.57 12.90
CA CYS A 94 -10.92 7.14 13.14
C CYS A 94 -9.99 6.89 14.32
N ASN A 95 -10.12 5.72 14.95
CA ASN A 95 -9.26 5.26 16.02
C ASN A 95 -9.03 3.75 15.92
N SER A 96 -8.20 3.20 16.81
CA SER A 96 -7.95 1.76 16.93
C SER A 96 -7.51 1.10 15.62
N CYS A 97 -6.61 1.78 14.90
CA CYS A 97 -6.20 1.35 13.57
C CYS A 97 -5.13 0.25 13.61
N GLY A 98 -5.19 -0.68 12.67
CA GLY A 98 -4.24 -1.78 12.54
C GLY A 98 -4.16 -2.32 11.11
N ILE A 99 -3.11 -3.12 10.86
CA ILE A 99 -3.00 -3.89 9.61
C ILE A 99 -3.42 -5.32 9.90
N ILE A 100 -4.43 -5.77 9.19
CA ILE A 100 -4.89 -7.16 9.22
C ILE A 100 -4.53 -7.84 7.89
N ASN A 101 -4.18 -9.13 7.97
CA ASN A 101 -3.84 -9.96 6.81
C ASN A 101 -2.71 -9.40 5.91
N GLY A 102 -1.89 -8.49 6.44
CA GLY A 102 -0.75 -7.88 5.75
C GLY A 102 -1.09 -6.81 4.70
N ASN A 103 -2.36 -6.63 4.36
CA ASN A 103 -2.78 -5.76 3.26
C ASN A 103 -4.05 -4.95 3.49
N ALA A 104 -4.79 -5.18 4.58
CA ALA A 104 -5.99 -4.41 4.89
C ALA A 104 -5.73 -3.50 6.09
N LEU A 105 -6.00 -2.22 5.91
CA LEU A 105 -6.11 -1.26 7.00
C LEU A 105 -7.50 -1.43 7.62
N GLU A 106 -7.52 -1.74 8.91
CA GLU A 106 -8.73 -1.78 9.72
C GLU A 106 -8.70 -0.59 10.68
N CYS A 107 -9.80 0.15 10.80
CA CYS A 107 -9.97 1.20 11.80
C CYS A 107 -11.42 1.27 12.28
N ASN A 108 -11.63 1.79 13.48
CA ASN A 108 -12.95 2.15 13.98
C ASN A 108 -13.21 3.64 13.69
N CYS A 109 -14.12 3.92 12.77
CA CYS A 109 -14.32 5.24 12.17
C CYS A 109 -15.67 5.83 12.54
N ARG A 110 -15.71 7.15 12.74
CA ARG A 110 -16.94 7.87 13.09
C ARG A 110 -17.81 8.09 11.85
N ASN A 111 -19.08 7.74 11.93
CA ASN A 111 -20.09 8.03 10.91
C ASN A 111 -20.78 9.38 11.13
N GLU A 112 -21.59 9.83 10.18
CA GLU A 112 -22.34 11.11 10.21
C GLU A 112 -23.33 11.19 11.36
N GLY A 113 -23.90 10.04 11.78
CA GLY A 113 -24.72 9.93 12.98
C GLY A 113 -23.93 10.05 14.28
N GLY A 114 -22.61 10.24 14.20
CA GLY A 114 -21.70 10.35 15.33
C GLY A 114 -21.32 9.00 15.98
N GLY A 115 -21.87 7.90 15.49
CA GLY A 115 -21.56 6.53 15.92
C GLY A 115 -20.22 6.04 15.38
N TRP A 116 -19.73 4.93 15.93
CA TRP A 116 -18.46 4.33 15.56
C TRP A 116 -18.70 3.02 14.82
N THR A 117 -18.06 2.85 13.67
CA THR A 117 -18.19 1.69 12.79
C THR A 117 -16.81 1.17 12.42
N TRP A 118 -16.59 -0.16 12.53
CA TRP A 118 -15.38 -0.79 12.00
C TRP A 118 -15.39 -0.77 10.47
N SER A 119 -14.29 -0.27 9.92
CA SER A 119 -14.10 -0.13 8.48
C SER A 119 -12.78 -0.76 8.04
N TYR A 120 -12.77 -1.24 6.81
CA TYR A 120 -11.67 -2.00 6.23
C TYR A 120 -11.35 -1.45 4.85
N LEU A 121 -10.07 -1.21 4.59
CA LEU A 121 -9.58 -0.77 3.30
C LEU A 121 -8.45 -1.67 2.83
N ASN A 122 -8.62 -2.33 1.68
CA ASN A 122 -7.57 -3.10 1.05
C ASN A 122 -6.53 -2.15 0.44
N LEU A 123 -5.33 -2.09 1.02
CA LEU A 123 -4.24 -1.23 0.57
C LEU A 123 -3.71 -1.58 -0.82
N ASN A 124 -4.01 -2.77 -1.35
CA ASN A 124 -3.69 -3.08 -2.76
C ASN A 124 -4.45 -2.21 -3.74
N PHE A 125 -5.64 -1.75 -3.35
CA PHE A 125 -6.39 -0.81 -4.15
C PHE A 125 -5.72 0.57 -4.18
N CYS A 126 -4.87 0.90 -3.21
CA CYS A 126 -4.36 2.26 -3.02
C CYS A 126 -2.85 2.39 -3.25
N LEU A 127 -2.09 1.29 -3.13
CA LEU A 127 -0.64 1.29 -3.15
C LEU A 127 -0.09 0.37 -4.23
N ALA A 128 0.95 0.85 -4.90
CA ALA A 128 1.83 0.07 -5.76
C ALA A 128 3.24 -0.01 -5.17
N ASN A 129 3.97 -1.04 -5.58
CA ASN A 129 5.41 -1.07 -5.44
C ASN A 129 6.05 -0.50 -6.72
N VAL A 130 6.86 0.54 -6.58
CA VAL A 130 7.63 1.15 -7.67
C VAL A 130 9.10 1.09 -7.29
N ASN A 131 9.83 0.14 -7.89
CA ASN A 131 11.27 -0.08 -7.65
C ASN A 131 11.64 -0.30 -6.18
N GLY A 132 10.81 -1.03 -5.43
CA GLY A 132 11.03 -1.34 -4.01
C GLY A 132 10.50 -0.25 -3.06
N GLN A 133 9.78 0.75 -3.58
CA GLN A 133 9.19 1.83 -2.79
C GLN A 133 7.67 1.84 -2.91
N LEU A 134 6.98 2.19 -1.82
CA LEU A 134 5.52 2.32 -1.82
C LEU A 134 5.10 3.64 -2.46
N ALA A 135 4.25 3.56 -3.48
CA ALA A 135 3.69 4.70 -4.17
C ALA A 135 2.16 4.64 -4.15
N TRP A 136 1.51 5.80 -4.07
CA TRP A 136 0.07 5.89 -4.23
C TRP A 136 -0.31 5.61 -5.69
N ARG A 137 -1.19 4.63 -5.90
CA ARG A 137 -1.71 4.25 -7.21
C ARG A 137 -2.98 3.43 -7.01
N LEU A 138 -4.08 3.87 -7.61
CA LEU A 138 -5.29 3.07 -7.68
C LEU A 138 -5.01 1.74 -8.39
N ASP A 139 -5.54 0.65 -7.85
CA ASP A 139 -5.29 -0.72 -8.33
C ASP A 139 -3.80 -1.10 -8.39
N GLY A 140 -2.98 -0.50 -7.52
CA GLY A 140 -1.54 -0.63 -7.53
C GLY A 140 -1.00 -2.02 -7.19
N ASN A 141 -1.76 -2.82 -6.44
CA ASN A 141 -1.46 -4.21 -6.11
C ASN A 141 -0.04 -4.44 -5.55
N TYR A 142 0.43 -3.59 -4.64
CA TYR A 142 1.79 -3.66 -4.09
C TYR A 142 2.16 -5.05 -3.53
N GLN A 143 1.20 -5.81 -2.98
CA GLN A 143 1.46 -7.13 -2.38
C GLN A 143 2.04 -8.16 -3.36
N LEU A 144 1.88 -7.97 -4.68
CA LEU A 144 2.46 -8.87 -5.68
C LEU A 144 3.99 -8.89 -5.65
N SER A 145 4.60 -7.83 -5.12
CA SER A 145 6.05 -7.68 -5.04
C SER A 145 6.51 -7.15 -3.67
N CYS A 146 5.63 -7.19 -2.68
CA CYS A 146 5.93 -6.87 -1.30
C CYS A 146 5.38 -7.96 -0.37
N GLY A 147 6.19 -8.42 0.58
CA GLY A 147 5.83 -9.50 1.50
C GLY A 147 6.90 -9.73 2.56
N GLY A 148 6.63 -10.62 3.51
CA GLY A 148 7.59 -10.97 4.56
C GLY A 148 7.75 -9.93 5.67
N GLY A 149 6.77 -9.04 5.84
CA GLY A 149 6.66 -8.09 6.94
C GLY A 149 5.88 -6.83 6.57
N HIS A 150 4.93 -6.46 7.43
CA HIS A 150 4.15 -5.22 7.34
C HIS A 150 4.08 -4.60 8.74
N ALA A 151 4.15 -3.28 8.82
CA ALA A 151 3.97 -2.57 10.08
C ALA A 151 3.25 -1.26 9.84
N LEU A 152 2.34 -0.93 10.76
CA LEU A 152 1.73 0.39 10.87
C LEU A 152 2.25 1.01 12.17
N GLN A 153 3.03 2.08 12.02
CA GLN A 153 3.57 2.85 13.12
C GLN A 153 2.74 4.12 13.31
N ASP A 154 2.54 4.51 14.57
CA ASP A 154 1.81 5.73 14.97
C ASP A 154 0.41 5.86 14.33
N ASN A 155 -0.21 4.71 14.00
CA ASN A 155 -1.48 4.59 13.30
C ASN A 155 -1.54 5.14 11.87
N HIS A 156 -0.44 5.65 11.28
CA HIS A 156 -0.45 6.22 9.91
C HIS A 156 0.80 5.94 9.07
N LEU A 157 1.93 5.58 9.66
CA LEU A 157 3.15 5.28 8.91
C LEU A 157 3.18 3.79 8.56
N PHE A 158 2.76 3.48 7.34
CA PHE A 158 2.77 2.13 6.82
C PHE A 158 4.11 1.78 6.20
N SER A 159 4.63 0.59 6.51
CA SER A 159 5.82 0.05 5.88
C SER A 159 5.60 -1.40 5.48
N ALA A 160 6.22 -1.78 4.38
CA ALA A 160 6.24 -3.13 3.87
C ALA A 160 7.65 -3.44 3.34
N ARG A 161 7.98 -4.72 3.27
CA ARG A 161 9.20 -5.16 2.58
C ARG A 161 8.88 -5.46 1.13
N CYS A 162 9.61 -4.86 0.20
CA CYS A 162 9.35 -4.90 -1.23
C CYS A 162 10.59 -5.32 -2.01
N THR A 163 10.39 -5.89 -3.19
CA THR A 163 11.47 -6.22 -4.13
C THR A 163 11.59 -5.11 -5.18
N THR A 164 12.81 -4.80 -5.64
CA THR A 164 13.03 -3.80 -6.71
C THR A 164 12.76 -4.37 -8.10
N TYR A 165 12.86 -5.69 -8.26
CA TYR A 165 12.58 -6.42 -9.49
C TYR A 165 11.90 -7.77 -9.15
N PRO A 166 11.20 -8.41 -10.11
CA PRO A 166 10.54 -9.69 -9.88
C PRO A 166 11.52 -10.76 -9.38
N GLY A 167 11.19 -11.40 -8.25
CA GLY A 167 12.05 -12.43 -7.63
C GLY A 167 13.29 -11.90 -6.91
N GLY A 168 13.47 -10.59 -6.81
CA GLY A 168 14.58 -9.97 -6.08
C GLY A 168 14.46 -10.13 -4.56
N PRO A 169 15.51 -9.76 -3.80
CA PRO A 169 15.47 -9.78 -2.34
C PRO A 169 14.48 -8.74 -1.80
N TYR A 170 13.84 -9.07 -0.67
CA TYR A 170 12.95 -8.15 0.04
C TYR A 170 13.73 -7.19 0.93
N ALA A 171 13.62 -5.89 0.65
CA ALA A 171 14.14 -4.80 1.47
C ALA A 171 12.99 -3.95 2.03
N TRP A 172 13.19 -3.27 3.16
CA TRP A 172 12.19 -2.33 3.68
C TRP A 172 12.00 -1.16 2.72
N ALA A 173 10.77 -0.97 2.24
CA ALA A 173 10.38 0.26 1.56
C ALA A 173 10.34 1.42 2.56
N TRP A 174 10.50 2.65 2.09
CA TRP A 174 10.28 3.83 2.92
C TRP A 174 8.84 3.86 3.44
N GLN A 175 8.68 4.41 4.63
CA GLN A 175 7.39 4.54 5.27
C GLN A 175 6.47 5.42 4.41
N LYS A 176 5.23 4.97 4.25
CA LYS A 176 4.18 5.67 3.55
C LYS A 176 3.19 6.21 4.56
N ASN A 177 3.05 7.53 4.63
CA ASN A 177 2.05 8.16 5.47
C ASN A 177 0.67 7.96 4.83
N LEU A 178 -0.11 7.03 5.37
CA LEU A 178 -1.45 6.67 4.93
C LEU A 178 -2.44 7.83 5.02
N ASP A 179 -2.23 8.72 5.97
CA ASP A 179 -3.08 9.88 6.22
C ASP A 179 -3.05 10.92 5.08
N GLU A 180 -2.05 10.82 4.19
CA GLU A 180 -1.94 11.68 3.01
C GLU A 180 -3.11 11.50 2.03
N ARG A 181 -3.64 10.28 1.91
CA ARG A 181 -4.63 9.92 0.88
C ARG A 181 -5.71 8.94 1.32
N ILE A 182 -5.66 8.44 2.56
CA ILE A 182 -6.76 7.67 3.12
C ILE A 182 -7.64 8.61 3.94
N HIS A 183 -8.95 8.48 3.75
CA HIS A 183 -9.96 9.33 4.34
C HIS A 183 -11.06 8.47 4.96
N ASN A 184 -11.73 9.04 5.97
CA ASN A 184 -12.98 8.50 6.49
C ASN A 184 -14.15 9.20 5.80
N TRP A 185 -14.97 8.43 5.10
CA TRP A 185 -16.21 8.86 4.49
C TRP A 185 -17.39 8.19 5.21
N ASN A 186 -18.04 8.91 6.12
CA ASN A 186 -19.22 8.41 6.85
C ASN A 186 -19.02 7.03 7.51
N GLY A 187 -17.86 6.81 8.14
CA GLY A 187 -17.49 5.54 8.77
C GLY A 187 -16.89 4.52 7.79
N ILE A 188 -16.62 4.89 6.54
CA ILE A 188 -16.04 4.04 5.50
C ILE A 188 -14.65 4.58 5.12
N LEU A 189 -13.61 3.76 5.25
CA LEU A 189 -12.28 4.10 4.77
C LEU A 189 -12.23 4.04 3.24
N ALA A 190 -11.69 5.08 2.62
CA ALA A 190 -11.45 5.15 1.19
C ALA A 190 -10.11 5.83 0.91
N CYS A 191 -9.51 5.57 -0.26
CA CYS A 191 -8.32 6.29 -0.70
C CYS A 191 -8.58 7.12 -1.95
N THR A 192 -7.80 8.20 -2.09
CA THR A 192 -7.83 9.08 -3.26
C THR A 192 -6.60 8.88 -4.17
N PRO A 193 -6.75 9.10 -5.49
CA PRO A 193 -5.68 8.97 -6.47
C PRO A 193 -4.58 10.04 -6.40
#